data_AF-A0A3L8BQQ8-F1
#
_entry.id   AF-A0A3L8BQQ8-F1
#
_cell.length_a   1.000
_cell.length_b   1.000
_cell.length_c   1.000
_cell.angle_alpha   90.00
_cell.angle_beta   90.00
_cell.angle_gamma   90.00
#
_symmetry.space_group_name_H-M   'P 1'
#
loop_
_entity.id
_entity.type
_entity.pdbx_description
1 polymer ?
#
loop_
_entity_poly.entity_id
_entity_poly.type
_entity_poly.pdbx_seq_one_letter_code
_entity_poly.pdbx_strand_id
1 'polypeptide(L)'
;MAISVSEDYIRVYRAWNSKEHQVYYPLKKNGRYLNEEELLSTLEEAQAKDLELAQRQRAHFMRKDLTIERLVHADGKIVGLKERVRYREGRKPAHVFEIRVNTEGLSKPKFRTISIDRHGYDKAFEMSVDIICKERGLDKHSPVRKIMLESLYIYKGQSPKDGEKVLKTKNVEMDDMERALMDHVKAFKEKKNVIKG
;
A
#
# COMPACT_ATOMS: atom_id res chain seq x y z
N MET A 1 15.19 -23.89 -4.82
CA MET A 1 15.55 -24.38 -6.16
C MET A 1 14.25 -24.78 -6.85
N ALA A 2 14.02 -24.35 -8.09
CA ALA A 2 12.73 -24.52 -8.79
C ALA A 2 12.80 -25.63 -9.86
N ILE A 3 13.54 -26.69 -9.52
CA ILE A 3 13.83 -27.84 -10.38
C ILE A 3 13.38 -29.09 -9.63
N SER A 4 12.64 -29.97 -10.30
CA SER A 4 12.28 -31.29 -9.81
C SER A 4 12.73 -32.34 -10.82
N VAL A 5 13.39 -33.40 -10.34
CA VAL A 5 13.86 -34.50 -11.19
C VAL A 5 12.94 -35.69 -11.01
N SER A 6 12.50 -36.27 -12.12
CA SER A 6 11.75 -37.52 -12.21
C SER A 6 12.59 -38.57 -12.92
N GLU A 7 12.09 -39.80 -13.01
CA GLU A 7 12.74 -40.90 -13.74
C GLU A 7 12.89 -40.60 -15.24
N ASP A 8 11.92 -39.88 -15.81
CA ASP A 8 11.85 -39.66 -17.26
C ASP A 8 12.20 -38.22 -17.69
N TYR A 9 12.26 -37.27 -16.77
CA TYR A 9 12.46 -35.86 -17.11
C TYR A 9 12.99 -35.02 -15.94
N ILE A 10 13.58 -33.87 -16.30
CA ILE A 10 13.83 -32.75 -15.40
C ILE A 10 12.77 -31.69 -15.67
N ARG A 11 12.00 -31.30 -14.65
CA ARG A 11 11.03 -30.22 -14.73
C ARG A 11 11.56 -28.98 -14.06
N VAL A 12 11.60 -27.88 -14.81
CA VAL A 12 11.90 -26.54 -14.32
C VAL A 12 10.60 -25.76 -14.25
N TYR A 13 10.25 -25.24 -13.09
CA TYR A 13 8.96 -24.59 -12.89
C TYR A 13 9.05 -23.37 -11.99
N ARG A 14 8.38 -22.28 -12.37
CA ARG A 14 8.24 -21.07 -11.56
C ARG A 14 6.88 -20.45 -11.78
N ALA A 15 6.30 -19.85 -10.73
CA ALA A 15 5.00 -19.21 -10.82
C ALA A 15 5.12 -17.68 -10.72
N TRP A 16 4.43 -16.96 -11.58
CA TRP A 16 4.19 -15.52 -11.47
C TRP A 16 2.93 -15.12 -12.26
N ASN A 17 2.28 -14.01 -11.87
CA ASN A 17 1.04 -13.52 -12.51
C ASN A 17 -0.13 -14.54 -12.52
N SER A 18 -0.25 -15.35 -11.47
CA SER A 18 -1.22 -16.46 -11.39
C SER A 18 -1.08 -17.47 -12.55
N LYS A 19 0.07 -17.49 -13.22
CA LYS A 19 0.43 -18.45 -14.26
C LYS A 19 1.67 -19.22 -13.84
N GLU A 20 1.68 -20.50 -14.16
CA GLU A 20 2.82 -21.36 -13.93
C GLU A 20 3.62 -21.50 -15.23
N HIS A 21 4.92 -21.21 -15.16
CA HIS A 21 5.86 -21.36 -16.25
C HIS A 21 6.66 -22.63 -16.01
N GLN A 22 6.33 -23.69 -16.75
CA GLN A 22 6.96 -25.01 -16.64
C GLN A 22 7.66 -25.39 -17.96
N VAL A 23 8.82 -26.03 -17.85
CA VAL A 23 9.55 -26.63 -18.98
C VAL A 23 10.03 -28.02 -18.56
N TYR A 24 9.86 -28.99 -19.46
CA TYR A 24 10.25 -30.38 -19.25
C TYR A 24 11.42 -30.72 -20.18
N TYR A 25 12.48 -31.28 -19.60
CA TYR A 25 13.64 -31.79 -20.31
C TYR A 25 13.65 -33.31 -20.19
N PRO A 26 13.34 -34.05 -21.27
CA PRO A 26 13.25 -35.51 -21.22
C PRO A 26 14.64 -36.14 -21.04
N LEU A 27 14.72 -37.16 -20.19
CA LEU A 27 15.91 -37.99 -19.96
C LEU A 27 15.95 -39.24 -20.86
N LYS A 28 15.01 -39.32 -21.81
CA LYS A 28 14.92 -40.35 -22.84
C LYS A 28 14.90 -39.73 -24.22
N LYS A 29 15.68 -40.29 -25.13
CA LYS A 29 15.71 -39.92 -26.55
C LYS A 29 15.61 -41.18 -27.39
N ASN A 30 14.60 -41.26 -28.26
CA ASN A 30 14.30 -42.46 -29.07
C ASN A 30 14.15 -43.75 -28.23
N GLY A 31 13.52 -43.65 -27.06
CA GLY A 31 13.25 -44.81 -26.17
C GLY A 31 14.44 -45.31 -25.34
N ARG A 32 15.64 -44.76 -25.53
CA ARG A 32 16.81 -45.03 -24.67
C ARG A 32 17.05 -43.87 -23.70
N TYR A 33 17.61 -44.17 -22.53
CA TYR A 33 18.12 -43.14 -21.62
C TYR A 33 19.31 -42.41 -22.25
N LEU A 34 19.46 -41.14 -21.89
CA LEU A 34 20.60 -40.32 -22.28
C LEU A 34 21.91 -40.96 -21.76
N ASN A 35 22.97 -40.85 -22.55
CA ASN A 35 24.32 -41.16 -22.05
C ASN A 35 24.82 -40.02 -21.14
N GLU A 36 26.00 -40.19 -20.54
CA GLU A 36 26.55 -39.21 -19.58
C GLU A 36 26.71 -37.80 -20.17
N GLU A 37 27.17 -37.69 -21.42
CA GLU A 37 27.35 -36.41 -22.12
C GLU A 37 26.01 -35.72 -22.42
N GLU A 38 25.04 -36.48 -22.95
CA GLU A 38 23.68 -35.99 -23.23
C GLU A 38 22.96 -35.59 -21.92
N LEU A 39 23.16 -36.33 -20.84
CA LEU A 39 22.61 -36.03 -19.52
C LEU A 39 23.19 -34.72 -18.95
N LEU A 40 24.51 -34.55 -19.04
CA LEU A 40 25.18 -33.33 -18.58
C LEU A 40 24.70 -32.11 -19.35
N SER A 41 24.61 -32.20 -20.68
CA SER A 41 24.07 -31.14 -21.53
C SER A 41 22.62 -30.79 -21.16
N THR A 42 21.78 -31.81 -20.92
CA THR A 42 20.37 -31.60 -20.50
C THR A 42 20.28 -30.92 -19.13
N LEU A 43 21.18 -31.24 -18.20
CA LEU A 43 21.25 -30.58 -16.89
C LEU A 43 21.67 -29.11 -17.02
N GLU A 44 22.66 -28.81 -17.86
CA GLU A 44 23.08 -27.43 -18.14
C GLU A 44 21.96 -26.61 -18.76
N GLU A 45 21.23 -27.17 -19.73
CA GLU A 45 20.05 -26.52 -20.32
C GLU A 45 18.95 -26.25 -19.29
N ALA A 46 18.66 -27.23 -18.43
CA ALA A 46 17.68 -27.09 -17.36
C ALA A 46 18.09 -25.99 -16.35
N GLN A 47 19.37 -25.91 -16.00
CA GLN A 47 19.90 -24.87 -15.12
C GLN A 47 19.86 -23.48 -15.77
N ALA A 48 20.28 -23.37 -17.03
CA ALA A 48 20.20 -22.13 -17.80
C ALA A 48 18.75 -21.63 -17.89
N LYS A 49 17.80 -22.56 -18.03
CA LYS A 49 16.37 -22.22 -18.04
C LYS A 49 15.84 -21.77 -16.69
N ASP A 50 16.25 -22.40 -15.59
CA ASP A 50 15.90 -21.91 -14.25
C ASP A 50 16.40 -20.48 -14.05
N LEU A 51 17.64 -20.19 -14.49
CA LEU A 51 18.21 -18.85 -14.41
C LEU A 51 17.43 -17.84 -15.25
N GLU A 52 17.08 -18.18 -16.50
CA GLU A 52 16.25 -17.34 -17.38
C GLU A 52 14.87 -17.07 -16.75
N LEU A 53 14.18 -18.11 -16.27
CA LEU A 53 12.88 -17.96 -15.62
C LEU A 53 12.99 -17.17 -14.32
N ALA A 54 14.07 -17.33 -13.55
CA ALA A 54 14.34 -16.53 -12.35
C ALA A 54 14.55 -15.05 -12.69
N GLN A 55 15.32 -14.75 -13.75
CA GLN A 55 15.52 -13.39 -14.22
C GLN A 55 14.22 -12.75 -14.70
N ARG A 56 13.40 -13.49 -15.46
CA ARG A 56 12.08 -13.02 -15.90
C ARG A 56 11.12 -12.81 -14.74
N GLN A 57 11.12 -13.72 -13.78
CA GLN A 57 10.35 -13.61 -12.55
C GLN A 57 10.74 -12.35 -11.78
N ARG A 58 12.05 -12.14 -11.55
CA ARG A 58 12.59 -10.92 -10.92
C ARG A 58 12.22 -9.67 -11.71
N ALA A 59 12.46 -9.64 -13.02
CA ALA A 59 12.13 -8.49 -13.86
C ALA A 59 10.63 -8.17 -13.86
N HIS A 60 9.78 -9.20 -13.85
CA HIS A 60 8.34 -9.05 -13.76
C HIS A 60 7.92 -8.49 -12.39
N PHE A 61 8.47 -8.99 -11.28
CA PHE A 61 8.24 -8.43 -9.96
C PHE A 61 8.77 -7.00 -9.84
N MET A 62 9.96 -6.71 -10.36
CA MET A 62 10.51 -5.35 -10.41
C MET A 62 9.61 -4.40 -11.20
N ARG A 63 9.08 -4.82 -12.37
CA ARG A 63 8.12 -4.01 -13.15
C ARG A 63 6.80 -3.82 -12.41
N LYS A 64 6.29 -4.85 -11.73
CA LYS A 64 5.05 -4.78 -10.93
C LYS A 64 5.19 -3.99 -9.63
N ASP A 65 6.37 -3.98 -9.02
CA ASP A 65 6.66 -3.16 -7.84
C ASP A 65 6.82 -1.67 -8.21
N LEU A 66 7.11 -1.38 -9.48
CA LEU A 66 7.19 -0.03 -10.04
C LEU A 66 5.86 0.47 -10.64
N THR A 67 4.84 -0.38 -10.81
CA THR A 67 3.53 0.07 -11.27
C THR A 67 2.80 0.84 -10.17
N ILE A 68 2.32 2.03 -10.54
CA ILE A 68 1.61 2.99 -9.67
C ILE A 68 0.47 2.32 -8.89
N GLU A 69 -0.20 1.33 -9.48
CA GLU A 69 -1.33 0.58 -8.88
C GLU A 69 -1.02 -0.16 -7.57
N ARG A 70 0.24 -0.54 -7.29
CA ARG A 70 0.62 -1.14 -5.99
C ARG A 70 1.00 -0.12 -4.94
N LEU A 71 1.20 1.13 -5.34
CA LEU A 71 1.79 2.18 -4.53
C LEU A 71 0.77 3.27 -4.19
N VAL A 72 -0.23 3.45 -5.04
CA VAL A 72 -1.33 4.38 -4.87
C VAL A 72 -2.64 3.64 -5.13
N HIS A 73 -3.58 3.76 -4.19
CA HIS A 73 -4.94 3.27 -4.31
C HIS A 73 -5.70 4.07 -5.38
N ALA A 74 -6.82 3.53 -5.88
CA ALA A 74 -7.65 4.23 -6.86
C ALA A 74 -8.22 5.56 -6.35
N ASP A 75 -8.35 5.72 -5.03
CA ASP A 75 -8.75 6.97 -4.37
C ASP A 75 -7.60 7.98 -4.24
N GLY A 76 -6.41 7.64 -4.76
CA GLY A 76 -5.20 8.46 -4.73
C GLY A 76 -4.41 8.38 -3.42
N LYS A 77 -4.84 7.59 -2.42
CA LYS A 77 -4.06 7.38 -1.19
C LYS A 77 -2.86 6.48 -1.41
N ILE A 78 -1.80 6.72 -0.65
CA ILE A 78 -0.58 5.92 -0.73
C ILE A 78 -0.76 4.62 0.05
N VAL A 79 -0.47 3.50 -0.60
CA VAL A 79 -0.55 2.17 0.00
C VAL A 79 0.44 2.07 1.15
N GLY A 80 -0.10 1.84 2.36
CA GLY A 80 0.72 1.72 3.57
C GLY A 80 1.01 3.02 4.29
N LEU A 81 0.44 4.15 3.88
CA LEU A 81 0.52 5.42 4.62
C LEU A 81 -0.84 5.78 5.23
N LYS A 82 -0.87 6.02 6.55
CA LYS A 82 -2.07 6.46 7.27
C LYS A 82 -1.75 7.64 8.18
N GLU A 83 -2.65 8.60 8.23
CA GLU A 83 -2.64 9.66 9.23
C GLU A 83 -3.39 9.19 10.49
N ARG A 84 -2.83 9.41 11.67
CA ARG A 84 -3.44 8.97 12.93
C ARG A 84 -3.06 9.88 14.09
N VAL A 85 -3.98 10.02 15.04
CA VAL A 85 -3.68 10.54 16.38
C VAL A 85 -3.34 9.37 17.29
N ARG A 86 -2.13 9.39 17.85
CA ARG A 86 -1.65 8.36 18.76
C ARG A 86 -1.79 8.82 20.21
N TYR A 87 -2.52 8.03 20.99
CA TYR A 87 -2.70 8.22 22.41
C TYR A 87 -1.72 7.33 23.18
N ARG A 88 -1.10 7.89 24.21
CA ARG A 88 -0.25 7.17 25.17
C ARG A 88 -0.59 7.69 26.56
N GLU A 89 -0.71 6.78 27.52
CA GLU A 89 -0.97 7.11 28.91
C GLU A 89 0.10 8.08 29.45
N GLY A 90 -0.34 9.13 30.13
CA GLY A 90 0.53 10.17 30.68
C GLY A 90 1.20 11.10 29.65
N ARG A 91 0.85 11.04 28.36
CA ARG A 91 1.38 11.95 27.32
C ARG A 91 0.26 12.61 26.53
N LYS A 92 0.53 13.82 26.04
CA LYS A 92 -0.36 14.50 25.10
C LYS A 92 -0.52 13.65 23.83
N PRO A 93 -1.74 13.57 23.25
CA PRO A 93 -1.96 12.91 21.97
C PRO A 93 -1.01 13.46 20.92
N ALA A 94 -0.37 12.58 20.15
CA ALA A 94 0.59 12.96 19.13
C ALA A 94 0.03 12.66 17.75
N HIS A 95 0.04 13.66 16.88
CA HIS A 95 -0.39 13.53 15.50
C HIS A 95 0.76 12.99 14.65
N VAL A 96 0.53 11.88 13.94
CA VAL A 96 1.58 11.14 13.25
C VAL A 96 1.10 10.59 11.90
N PHE A 97 2.04 10.41 10.99
CA PHE A 97 1.90 9.47 9.88
C PHE A 97 2.44 8.10 10.30
N GLU A 98 1.58 7.08 10.21
CA GLU A 98 1.92 5.67 10.36
C GLU A 98 2.25 5.08 8.98
N ILE A 99 3.42 4.46 8.88
CA ILE A 99 3.94 3.85 7.65
C ILE A 99 4.02 2.34 7.86
N ARG A 100 3.43 1.57 6.96
CA ARG A 100 3.49 0.11 6.89
C ARG A 100 3.89 -0.33 5.49
N VAL A 101 5.11 -0.84 5.35
CA VAL A 101 5.62 -1.34 4.07
C VAL A 101 5.76 -2.87 4.13
N ASN A 102 5.13 -3.55 3.17
CA ASN A 102 5.32 -4.97 2.92
C ASN A 102 6.31 -5.11 1.74
N THR A 103 7.56 -5.40 2.02
CA THR A 103 8.57 -5.65 0.98
C THR A 103 8.62 -7.15 0.68
N GLU A 104 8.67 -7.53 -0.61
CA GLU A 104 8.81 -8.93 -0.99
C GLU A 104 10.16 -9.48 -0.48
N GLY A 105 10.12 -10.64 0.18
CA GLY A 105 11.28 -11.25 0.85
C GLY A 105 11.37 -11.02 2.37
N LEU A 106 10.57 -10.10 2.94
CA LEU A 106 10.45 -9.96 4.39
C LEU A 106 9.22 -10.72 4.90
N SER A 107 9.41 -11.61 5.86
CA SER A 107 8.32 -12.36 6.51
C SER A 107 7.40 -11.48 7.36
N LYS A 108 7.84 -10.27 7.72
CA LYS A 108 7.10 -9.33 8.56
C LYS A 108 7.06 -7.92 7.94
N PRO A 109 5.92 -7.22 8.01
CA PRO A 109 5.83 -5.81 7.60
C PRO A 109 6.76 -4.91 8.43
N LYS A 110 7.34 -3.90 7.79
CA LYS A 110 8.08 -2.84 8.49
C LYS A 110 7.13 -1.71 8.88
N PHE A 111 7.20 -1.31 10.15
CA PHE A 111 6.39 -0.21 10.69
C PHE A 111 7.29 0.97 11.06
N ARG A 112 6.91 2.18 10.65
CA ARG A 112 7.54 3.43 11.09
C ARG A 112 6.47 4.49 11.37
N THR A 113 6.84 5.49 12.16
CA THR A 113 5.97 6.64 12.47
C THR A 113 6.75 7.93 12.33
N ILE A 114 6.12 8.95 11.72
CA ILE A 114 6.67 10.29 11.58
C ILE A 114 5.71 11.27 12.26
N SER A 115 6.25 12.11 13.15
CA SER A 115 5.43 13.09 13.88
C SER A 115 5.11 14.30 13.02
N ILE A 116 3.81 14.53 12.82
CA ILE A 116 3.29 15.73 12.15
C ILE A 116 3.50 16.95 13.04
N ASP A 117 3.26 16.81 14.35
CA ASP A 117 3.43 17.92 15.31
C ASP A 117 4.88 18.42 15.39
N ARG A 118 5.87 17.54 15.20
CA ARG A 118 7.29 17.92 15.24
C ARG A 118 7.79 18.55 13.94
N HIS A 119 7.37 18.01 12.79
CA HIS A 119 7.97 18.37 11.51
C HIS A 119 7.11 19.34 10.69
N GLY A 120 5.84 19.52 11.05
CA GLY A 120 4.84 20.16 10.20
C GLY A 120 4.28 19.17 9.18
N TYR A 121 3.06 19.41 8.70
CA TYR A 121 2.31 18.47 7.88
C TYR A 121 3.03 18.09 6.58
N ASP A 122 3.41 19.10 5.79
CA ASP A 122 3.96 18.91 4.45
C ASP A 122 5.31 18.19 4.51
N LYS A 123 6.17 18.61 5.43
CA LYS A 123 7.48 18.00 5.65
C LYS A 123 7.37 16.58 6.23
N ALA A 124 6.44 16.35 7.16
CA ALA A 124 6.17 15.01 7.68
C ALA A 124 5.65 14.07 6.59
N PHE A 125 4.82 14.58 5.67
CA PHE A 125 4.32 13.83 4.53
C PHE A 125 5.45 13.50 3.55
N GLU A 126 6.26 14.48 3.14
CA GLU A 126 7.42 14.26 2.27
C GLU A 126 8.38 13.22 2.87
N MET A 127 8.72 13.35 4.16
CA MET A 127 9.55 12.36 4.86
C MET A 127 8.94 10.95 4.84
N SER A 128 7.61 10.86 4.94
CA SER A 128 6.90 9.57 4.90
C SER A 128 6.95 8.95 3.50
N VAL A 129 6.75 9.76 2.45
CA VAL A 129 6.90 9.34 1.04
C VAL A 129 8.33 8.87 0.77
N ASP A 130 9.34 9.61 1.23
CA ASP A 130 10.75 9.25 1.05
C ASP A 130 11.10 7.92 1.71
N ILE A 131 10.56 7.66 2.91
CA ILE A 131 10.73 6.37 3.59
C ILE A 131 10.08 5.25 2.78
N ILE A 132 8.86 5.45 2.29
CA ILE A 132 8.16 4.45 1.46
C ILE A 132 8.96 4.16 0.20
N CYS A 133 9.43 5.20 -0.49
CA CYS A 133 10.28 5.08 -1.67
C CYS A 133 11.54 4.27 -1.37
N LYS A 134 12.26 4.61 -0.28
CA LYS A 134 13.48 3.91 0.13
C LYS A 134 13.23 2.43 0.43
N GLU A 135 12.18 2.09 1.17
CA GLU A 135 11.86 0.70 1.54
C GLU A 135 11.32 -0.12 0.35
N ARG A 136 10.85 0.56 -0.71
CA ARG A 136 10.40 -0.02 -1.98
C ARG A 136 11.49 0.00 -3.06
N GLY A 137 12.68 0.54 -2.78
CA GLY A 137 13.78 0.64 -3.76
C GLY A 137 13.52 1.65 -4.89
N LEU A 138 12.66 2.64 -4.68
CA LEU A 138 12.36 3.69 -5.65
C LEU A 138 13.40 4.81 -5.59
N ASP A 139 13.79 5.31 -6.76
CA ASP A 139 14.68 6.47 -6.86
C ASP A 139 13.99 7.77 -6.41
N LYS A 140 14.77 8.71 -5.87
CA LYS A 140 14.29 10.00 -5.37
C LYS A 140 13.73 10.90 -6.48
N HIS A 141 14.18 10.73 -7.71
CA HIS A 141 13.67 11.44 -8.88
C HIS A 141 12.67 10.62 -9.69
N SER A 142 12.21 9.49 -9.16
CA SER A 142 11.21 8.66 -9.84
C SER A 142 9.90 9.43 -10.09
N PRO A 143 9.29 9.29 -11.28
CA PRO A 143 7.96 9.86 -11.56
C PRO A 143 6.91 9.41 -10.52
N VAL A 144 7.06 8.20 -9.99
CA VAL A 144 6.19 7.63 -8.96
C VAL A 144 6.25 8.43 -7.65
N ARG A 145 7.45 8.84 -7.22
CA ARG A 145 7.58 9.72 -6.04
C ARG A 145 6.85 11.04 -6.26
N LYS A 146 6.94 11.61 -7.47
CA LYS A 146 6.23 12.85 -7.81
C LYS A 146 4.71 12.68 -7.67
N ILE A 147 4.17 11.57 -8.20
CA ILE A 147 2.74 11.23 -8.07
C ILE A 147 2.36 11.06 -6.60
N MET A 148 3.16 10.37 -5.79
CA MET A 148 2.91 10.24 -4.35
C MET A 148 2.91 11.58 -3.63
N LEU A 149 3.81 12.50 -3.99
CA LEU A 149 3.83 13.84 -3.42
C LEU A 149 2.60 14.65 -3.83
N GLU A 150 2.13 14.48 -5.07
CA GLU A 150 0.89 15.07 -5.55
C GLU A 150 -0.32 14.56 -4.76
N SER A 151 -0.31 13.34 -4.21
CA SER A 151 -1.38 12.85 -3.32
C SER A 151 -1.55 13.63 -2.00
N LEU A 152 -0.67 14.58 -1.67
CA LEU A 152 -0.74 15.38 -0.44
C LEU A 152 -2.13 16.02 -0.20
N TYR A 153 -2.80 16.47 -1.26
CA TYR A 153 -4.11 17.13 -1.12
C TYR A 153 -5.18 16.20 -0.51
N ILE A 154 -5.10 14.90 -0.79
CA ILE A 154 -6.04 13.90 -0.30
C ILE A 154 -5.89 13.74 1.21
N TYR A 155 -4.65 13.79 1.68
CA TYR A 155 -4.34 13.67 3.10
C TYR A 155 -4.73 14.95 3.86
N LYS A 156 -4.42 16.14 3.32
CA LYS A 156 -4.85 17.41 3.93
C LYS A 156 -6.37 17.49 4.07
N GLY A 157 -7.12 17.08 3.04
CA GLY A 157 -8.60 17.06 3.08
C GLY A 157 -9.21 16.05 4.07
N GLN A 158 -8.41 15.17 4.66
CA GLN A 158 -8.84 14.13 5.60
C GLN A 158 -8.18 14.24 6.97
N SER A 159 -7.47 15.33 7.25
CA SER A 159 -6.74 15.44 8.51
C SER A 159 -7.71 15.32 9.68
N PRO A 160 -7.45 14.46 10.68
CA PRO A 160 -8.25 14.40 11.90
C PRO A 160 -8.35 15.76 12.60
N LYS A 161 -7.37 16.65 12.43
CA LYS A 161 -7.43 18.03 12.94
C LYS A 161 -8.42 18.92 12.16
N ASP A 162 -8.53 18.71 10.85
CA ASP A 162 -9.52 19.42 10.01
C ASP A 162 -10.92 18.81 10.19
N GLY A 163 -11.02 17.49 10.40
CA GLY A 163 -12.23 16.82 10.86
C GLY A 163 -12.68 17.29 12.25
N GLU A 164 -11.75 17.48 13.20
CA GLU A 164 -12.04 18.06 14.52
C GLU A 164 -12.46 19.53 14.41
N LYS A 165 -11.88 20.32 13.49
CA LYS A 165 -12.36 21.68 13.21
C LYS A 165 -13.78 21.65 12.65
N VAL A 166 -14.05 20.82 11.64
CA VAL A 166 -15.40 20.68 11.04
C VAL A 166 -16.43 20.18 12.06
N LEU A 167 -16.06 19.24 12.94
CA LEU A 167 -16.91 18.76 14.03
C LEU A 167 -17.15 19.84 15.09
N LYS A 168 -16.13 20.63 15.44
CA LYS A 168 -16.29 21.78 16.35
C LYS A 168 -17.16 22.86 15.73
N THR A 169 -16.97 23.18 14.45
CA THR A 169 -17.81 24.16 13.73
C THR A 169 -19.26 23.67 13.61
N LYS A 170 -19.48 22.38 13.30
CA LYS A 170 -20.82 21.77 13.29
C LYS A 170 -21.50 21.77 14.66
N ASN A 171 -20.76 21.52 15.74
CA ASN A 171 -21.33 21.58 17.09
C ASN A 171 -21.67 23.01 17.52
N VAL A 172 -20.95 24.02 17.03
CA VAL A 172 -21.26 25.44 17.27
C VAL A 172 -22.48 25.87 16.44
N GLU A 173 -22.55 25.48 15.16
CA GLU A 173 -23.72 25.77 14.31
C GLU A 173 -24.98 24.99 14.74
N MET A 174 -24.85 23.78 15.31
CA MET A 174 -25.98 23.04 15.89
C MET A 174 -26.55 23.72 17.14
N ASP A 175 -25.72 24.28 18.03
CA ASP A 175 -26.20 24.94 19.26
C ASP A 175 -26.94 26.26 18.95
N ASP A 176 -26.45 27.04 17.98
CA ASP A 176 -27.11 28.29 17.57
C ASP A 176 -28.38 28.03 16.73
N MET A 177 -28.37 27.02 15.85
CA MET A 177 -29.55 26.63 15.06
C MET A 177 -30.63 25.98 15.95
N GLU A 178 -30.26 25.14 16.93
CA GLU A 178 -31.20 24.57 17.89
C GLU A 178 -31.83 25.63 18.78
N ARG A 179 -31.07 26.65 19.23
CA ARG A 179 -31.64 27.81 19.95
C ARG A 179 -32.59 28.61 19.09
N ALA A 180 -32.20 28.92 17.85
CA ALA A 180 -33.07 29.65 16.93
C ALA A 180 -34.37 28.87 16.65
N LEU A 181 -34.29 27.55 16.51
CA LEU A 181 -35.48 26.69 16.32
C LEU A 181 -36.36 26.66 17.57
N MET A 182 -35.76 26.56 18.76
CA MET A 182 -36.48 26.57 20.04
C MET A 182 -37.18 27.90 20.30
N ASP A 183 -36.53 29.03 20.00
CA ASP A 183 -37.13 30.36 20.12
C ASP A 183 -38.29 30.53 19.13
N HIS A 184 -38.13 30.03 17.90
CA HIS A 184 -39.22 30.03 16.91
C HIS A 184 -40.40 29.17 17.36
N VAL A 185 -40.15 27.96 17.89
CA VAL A 185 -41.19 27.06 18.41
C VAL A 185 -41.89 27.68 19.62
N LYS A 186 -41.15 28.36 20.51
CA LYS A 186 -41.71 29.04 21.67
C LYS A 186 -42.59 30.22 21.27
N ALA A 187 -42.13 31.07 20.36
CA ALA A 187 -42.91 32.18 19.81
C ALA A 187 -44.18 31.68 19.08
N PHE A 188 -44.10 30.53 18.39
CA PHE A 188 -45.26 29.92 17.74
C PHE A 188 -46.27 29.37 18.74
N LYS A 189 -45.82 28.75 19.84
CA LYS A 189 -46.69 28.27 20.93
C LYS A 189 -47.38 29.43 21.65
N GLU A 190 -46.66 30.52 21.91
CA GLU A 190 -47.21 31.73 22.51
C GLU A 190 -48.28 32.36 21.61
N LYS A 191 -48.01 32.53 20.30
CA LYS A 191 -49.00 33.02 19.34
C LYS A 191 -50.23 32.10 19.20
N LYS A 192 -50.06 30.78 19.29
CA LYS A 192 -51.17 29.82 19.19
C LYS A 192 -52.06 29.80 20.44
N ASN A 193 -51.50 30.11 21.61
CA ASN A 193 -52.27 30.27 22.85
C ASN A 193 -53.07 31.58 22.89
N VAL A 194 -52.60 32.64 22.23
CA VAL A 194 -53.33 33.92 22.11
C VAL A 194 -54.56 33.82 21.19
N ILE A 195 -54.62 32.84 20.28
CA ILE A 195 -55.74 32.64 19.34
C ILE A 195 -56.81 31.68 19.90
N LYS A 196 -56.53 31.02 21.03
CA LYS A 196 -57.46 30.08 21.70
C LYS A 196 -57.95 30.54 23.08
N GLY A 197 -57.60 31.76 23.50
CA GLY A 197 -58.26 32.47 24.61
C GLY A 197 -59.17 33.54 24.05
#